data_AF-A0A6S6PKP9-F1
#
_entry.id   AF-A0A6S6PKP9-F1
#
_cell.length_a   1.000
_cell.length_b   1.000
_cell.length_c   1.000
_cell.angle_alpha   90.00
_cell.angle_beta   90.00
_cell.angle_gamma   90.00
#
_symmetry.space_group_name_H-M   'P 1'
#
loop_
_entity.id
_entity.type
_entity.pdbx_description
1 polymer ?
#
loop_
_entity_poly.entity_id
_entity_poly.type
_entity_poly.pdbx_seq_one_letter_code
_entity_poly.pdbx_strand_id
1 'polypeptide(L)'
;MVKRGFVSKVHRKKPHLKPMPRHIQRSNAGKSVIQSRVEHVFADQKSQTGLFVRTVGIARTTRRIGLANIVYHIRRFLLLERINAAA
;
A
#
# COMPACT_ATOMS: atom_id res chain seq x y z
N MET A 1 -25.90 -0.40 -1.78
CA MET A 1 -25.15 -1.36 -0.94
C MET A 1 -25.82 -1.44 0.42
N VAL A 2 -26.77 -2.37 0.57
CA VAL A 2 -27.52 -2.59 1.81
C VAL A 2 -26.65 -3.36 2.81
N LYS A 3 -26.53 -2.78 4.00
CA LYS A 3 -26.22 -3.30 5.36
C LYS A 3 -25.61 -4.72 5.48
N ARG A 4 -24.30 -4.86 5.26
CA ARG A 4 -23.48 -5.89 5.94
C ARG A 4 -22.60 -5.30 7.06
N GLY A 5 -22.87 -4.06 7.48
CA GLY A 5 -22.09 -3.37 8.52
C GLY A 5 -20.64 -3.04 8.15
N PHE A 6 -20.20 -3.28 6.90
CA PHE A 6 -18.83 -3.01 6.51
C PHE A 6 -18.52 -1.51 6.50
N VAL A 7 -17.52 -1.12 7.27
CA VAL A 7 -17.00 0.25 7.30
C VAL A 7 -15.92 0.41 6.23
N SER A 8 -16.13 1.31 5.27
CA SER A 8 -15.11 1.59 4.25
C SER A 8 -13.85 2.19 4.87
N LYS A 9 -12.75 1.45 4.75
CA LYS A 9 -11.39 1.89 5.11
C LYS A 9 -10.68 2.64 3.98
N VAL A 10 -11.37 2.88 2.86
CA VAL A 10 -10.82 3.62 1.71
C VAL A 10 -10.85 5.12 1.99
N HIS A 11 -9.81 5.85 1.56
CA HIS A 11 -9.80 7.32 1.60
C HIS A 11 -10.95 7.91 0.80
N ARG A 12 -11.59 8.96 1.33
CA ARG A 12 -12.60 9.72 0.58
C ARG A 12 -11.90 10.87 -0.14
N LYS A 13 -12.17 11.02 -1.44
CA LYS A 13 -11.65 12.11 -2.27
C LYS A 13 -12.19 13.46 -1.78
N LYS A 14 -11.35 14.50 -1.86
CA LYS A 14 -11.77 15.88 -1.60
C LYS A 14 -12.87 16.31 -2.61
N PRO A 15 -13.93 16.99 -2.15
CA PRO A 15 -14.95 17.55 -3.04
C PRO A 15 -14.36 18.63 -3.96
N HIS A 16 -14.85 18.70 -5.20
CA HIS A 16 -14.39 19.67 -6.18
C HIS A 16 -14.69 21.10 -5.71
N LEU A 17 -13.70 22.00 -5.82
CA LEU A 17 -13.77 23.42 -5.44
C LEU A 17 -14.20 23.73 -3.99
N LYS A 18 -14.23 22.73 -3.10
CA LYS A 18 -14.62 22.90 -1.70
C LYS A 18 -13.51 22.43 -0.74
N PRO A 19 -13.35 23.07 0.43
CA PRO A 19 -12.44 22.56 1.45
C PRO A 19 -12.90 21.18 1.94
N MET A 20 -11.96 20.34 2.37
CA MET A 20 -12.30 19.00 2.85
C MET A 20 -12.99 19.10 4.21
N PRO A 21 -14.18 18.52 4.40
CA PRO A 21 -14.86 18.56 5.70
C PRO A 21 -14.00 17.96 6.82
N ARG A 22 -13.98 18.59 8.00
CA ARG A 22 -13.13 18.19 9.14
C ARG A 22 -13.32 16.72 9.55
N HIS A 23 -14.56 16.22 9.52
CA HIS A 23 -14.84 14.81 9.85
C HIS A 23 -14.21 13.83 8.82
N ILE A 24 -14.19 14.19 7.54
CA ILE A 24 -13.53 13.39 6.49
C ILE A 24 -12.02 13.45 6.64
N GLN A 25 -11.46 14.64 6.92
CA GLN A 25 -10.03 14.79 7.15
C GLN A 25 -9.55 13.90 8.30
N ARG A 26 -10.24 13.93 9.46
CA ARG A 26 -9.91 13.06 10.61
C ARG A 26 -9.98 11.58 10.25
N SER A 27 -11.02 11.17 9.52
CA SER A 27 -11.15 9.78 9.05
C SER A 27 -10.02 9.37 8.10
N ASN A 28 -9.66 10.23 7.14
CA ASN A 28 -8.57 10.00 6.20
C ASN A 28 -7.21 9.99 6.92
N ALA A 29 -6.98 10.88 7.90
CA ALA A 29 -5.76 10.89 8.70
C ALA A 29 -5.57 9.55 9.43
N GLY A 30 -6.60 9.04 10.12
CA GLY A 30 -6.55 7.73 10.76
C GLY A 30 -6.26 6.57 9.79
N LYS A 31 -6.82 6.62 8.58
CA LYS A 31 -6.51 5.65 7.51
C LYS A 31 -5.07 5.79 7.01
N SER A 32 -4.56 7.02 6.92
CA SER A 32 -3.22 7.34 6.43
C SER A 32 -2.11 6.84 7.38
N VAL A 33 -2.37 6.77 8.69
CA VAL A 33 -1.42 6.21 9.67
C VAL A 33 -1.08 4.76 9.34
N ILE A 34 -2.06 3.97 8.92
CA ILE A 34 -1.84 2.57 8.53
C ILE A 34 -1.18 2.53 7.16
N GLN A 35 -1.69 3.32 6.20
CA GLN A 35 -1.21 3.30 4.82
C GLN A 35 0.26 3.72 4.70
N SER A 36 0.68 4.77 5.40
CA SER A 36 2.07 5.27 5.40
C SER A 36 3.09 4.21 5.85
N ARG A 37 2.70 3.31 6.76
CA ARG A 37 3.55 2.19 7.18
C ARG A 37 3.84 1.19 6.08
N VAL A 38 3.00 1.11 5.04
CA VAL A 38 3.14 0.13 3.95
C VAL A 38 3.46 0.82 2.62
N GLU A 39 3.21 2.12 2.50
CA GLU A 39 3.41 2.89 1.27
C GLU A 39 4.86 2.82 0.78
N HIS A 40 5.83 2.85 1.69
CA HIS A 40 7.24 2.68 1.33
C HIS A 40 7.52 1.32 0.66
N VAL A 41 6.85 0.26 1.11
CA VAL A 41 6.96 -1.09 0.52
C VAL A 41 6.47 -1.06 -0.93
N PHE A 42 5.29 -0.45 -1.15
CA PHE A 42 4.71 -0.35 -2.49
C PHE A 42 5.54 0.55 -3.40
N ALA A 43 6.12 1.63 -2.87
CA ALA A 43 7.01 2.51 -3.61
C ALA A 43 8.27 1.77 -4.09
N ASP A 44 8.91 1.00 -3.20
CA ASP A 44 10.08 0.17 -3.54
C ASP A 44 9.72 -0.92 -4.55
N GLN A 45 8.62 -1.65 -4.33
CA GLN A 45 8.15 -2.66 -5.29
C GLN A 45 7.90 -2.04 -6.67
N LYS A 46 7.27 -0.87 -6.74
CA LYS A 46 6.97 -0.21 -8.01
C LYS A 46 8.22 0.30 -8.72
N SER A 47 9.17 0.88 -7.99
CA SER A 47 10.42 1.38 -8.57
C SER A 47 11.36 0.26 -9.00
N GLN A 48 11.53 -0.76 -8.16
CA GLN A 48 12.52 -1.82 -8.33
C GLN A 48 12.08 -2.97 -9.21
N THR A 49 10.79 -3.33 -9.17
CA THR A 49 10.26 -4.45 -9.96
C THR A 49 9.44 -3.98 -11.16
N GLY A 50 9.33 -2.65 -11.37
CA GLY A 50 8.47 -2.09 -12.40
C GLY A 50 7.03 -2.61 -12.27
N LEU A 51 6.54 -2.77 -11.03
CA LEU A 51 5.34 -3.54 -10.74
C LEU A 51 4.13 -2.93 -11.45
N PHE A 52 3.77 -3.54 -12.57
CA PHE A 52 2.62 -3.16 -13.35
C PHE A 52 1.73 -4.38 -13.57
N VAL A 53 0.60 -4.37 -12.87
CA VAL A 53 -0.37 -5.46 -12.91
C VAL A 53 -1.39 -5.17 -14.02
N ARG A 54 -1.07 -5.61 -15.24
CA ARG A 54 -2.00 -5.65 -16.39
C ARG A 54 -2.19 -7.06 -16.96
N THR A 55 -2.06 -8.07 -16.09
CA THR A 55 -2.21 -9.48 -16.48
C THR A 55 -3.67 -9.91 -16.52
N VAL A 56 -4.04 -10.69 -17.54
CA VAL A 56 -5.37 -11.31 -17.64
C VAL A 56 -5.44 -12.54 -16.72
N GLY A 57 -6.42 -12.53 -15.82
CA GLY A 57 -6.71 -13.63 -14.89
C GLY A 57 -6.15 -13.41 -13.48
N ILE A 58 -6.99 -13.69 -12.48
CA ILE A 58 -6.69 -13.48 -11.05
C ILE A 58 -5.45 -14.26 -10.63
N ALA A 59 -5.32 -15.54 -11.01
CA ALA A 59 -4.19 -16.37 -10.62
C ALA A 59 -2.83 -15.80 -11.07
N ARG A 60 -2.75 -15.23 -12.28
CA ARG A 60 -1.51 -14.62 -12.79
C ARG A 60 -1.17 -13.34 -12.02
N THR A 61 -2.19 -12.52 -11.75
CA THR A 61 -2.05 -11.32 -10.94
C THR A 61 -1.56 -11.65 -9.53
N THR A 62 -2.16 -12.65 -8.88
CA THR A 62 -1.76 -13.09 -7.54
C THR A 62 -0.30 -13.56 -7.53
N ARG A 63 0.13 -14.35 -8.53
CA ARG A 63 1.52 -14.79 -8.62
C ARG A 63 2.48 -13.61 -8.79
N ARG A 64 2.15 -12.63 -9.63
CA ARG A 64 3.00 -11.45 -9.89
C ARG A 64 3.17 -10.59 -8.63
N ILE A 65 2.07 -10.37 -7.89
CA ILE A 65 2.10 -9.64 -6.61
C ILE A 65 2.89 -10.44 -5.57
N GLY A 66 2.66 -11.76 -5.47
CA GLY A 66 3.36 -12.63 -4.53
C GLY A 66 4.87 -12.62 -4.73
N LEU A 67 5.34 -12.72 -5.98
CA LEU A 67 6.77 -12.64 -6.31
C LEU A 67 7.38 -11.29 -5.93
N ALA A 68 6.69 -10.18 -6.22
CA ALA A 68 7.17 -8.85 -5.83
C ALA A 68 7.32 -8.70 -4.31
N ASN A 69 6.40 -9.31 -3.55
CA ASN A 69 6.48 -9.32 -2.11
C ASN A 69 7.67 -10.13 -1.58
N ILE A 70 7.92 -11.32 -2.15
CA ILE A 70 9.08 -12.16 -1.79
C ILE A 70 10.39 -11.40 -2.05
N VAL A 71 10.52 -10.79 -3.24
CA VAL A 71 11.72 -10.02 -3.61
C VAL A 71 11.95 -8.86 -2.64
N TYR A 72 10.90 -8.12 -2.27
CA TYR A 72 11.00 -7.05 -1.28
C TYR A 72 11.51 -7.56 0.07
N HIS A 73 10.93 -8.65 0.58
CA HIS A 73 11.34 -9.20 1.88
C HIS A 73 12.79 -9.68 1.90
N ILE A 74 13.27 -10.35 0.84
CA ILE A 74 14.66 -10.81 0.74
C ILE A 74 15.62 -9.60 0.71
N ARG A 75 15.33 -8.60 -0.12
CA ARG A 75 16.18 -7.39 -0.20
C ARG A 75 16.20 -6.62 1.11
N ARG A 76 15.04 -6.47 1.75
CA ARG A 76 14.93 -5.81 3.04
C ARG A 76 15.71 -6.55 4.12
N PHE A 77 15.64 -7.88 4.15
CA PHE A 77 16.40 -8.70 5.08
C PHE A 77 17.90 -8.47 4.90
N LEU A 78 18.41 -8.56 3.67
CA LEU A 78 19.83 -8.31 3.38
C LEU A 78 20.29 -6.89 3.78
N LEU A 79 19.43 -5.88 3.61
CA LEU A 79 19.73 -4.52 4.04
C LEU A 79 19.85 -4.44 5.57
N LEU A 80 18.91 -5.05 6.31
CA LEU A 80 18.92 -5.05 7.77
C LEU A 80 20.15 -5.79 8.32
N GLU A 81 20.49 -6.94 7.74
CA GLU A 81 21.71 -7.68 8.08
C GLU A 81 22.97 -6.82 7.88
N ARG A 82 23.06 -6.09 6.76
CA ARG A 82 24.19 -5.19 6.49
C ARG A 82 24.28 -4.02 7.47
N ILE A 83 23.14 -3.46 7.86
CA ILE A 83 23.10 -2.38 8.86
C ILE A 83 23.53 -2.91 10.22
N ASN A 84 23.03 -4.08 10.63
CA ASN A 84 23.41 -4.72 11.89
C ASN A 84 24.90 -5.10 11.94
N ALA A 85 25.48 -5.55 10.82
CA ALA A 85 26.90 -5.89 10.74
C ALA A 85 27.84 -4.68 10.72
N ALA A 86 27.32 -3.49 10.38
CA ALA A 86 28.06 -2.23 10.36
C ALA A 86 27.89 -1.40 11.65
N ALA A 87 27.02 -1.84 12.56
CA ALA A 87 26.80 -1.27 13.88
C ALA A 87 27.72 -1.94 14.92
#